data_AF-A0A1J0TX00-F1
#
_entry.id   AF-A0A1J0TX00-F1
#
_cell.length_a   1.000
_cell.length_b   1.000
_cell.length_c   1.000
_cell.angle_alpha   90.00
_cell.angle_beta   90.00
_cell.angle_gamma   90.00
#
_symmetry.space_group_name_H-M   'P 1'
#
loop_
_entity.id
_entity.type
_entity.pdbx_description
1 polymer ?
#
loop_
_entity_poly.entity_id
_entity_poly.type
_entity_poly.pdbx_seq_one_letter_code
_entity_poly.pdbx_strand_id
1 'polypeptide(L)'
;MVSVPSVDSWQRPPFEKENTLSLQHGAHSPRTVEPIAQQWVDIAREQAPYLRDPSYEPALLAWARFEAKCDLLHAWIDEHGMFTDDGNPVPAAKILDRYEGRAASLRATLGMDPVSRAKLQKDAAATKLDLAALMAQETHDDRND
;
A
#
# COMPACT_ATOMS: atom_id res chain seq x y z
N MET A 1 10.86 32.96 -51.40
CA MET A 1 9.65 32.12 -51.33
C MET A 1 10.09 30.67 -51.39
N VAL A 2 10.05 29.95 -50.27
CA VAL A 2 10.32 28.50 -50.23
C VAL A 2 9.00 27.82 -49.88
N SER A 3 8.52 26.98 -50.80
CA SER A 3 7.26 26.24 -50.71
C SER A 3 7.47 24.99 -49.85
N VAL A 4 6.69 24.83 -48.78
CA VAL A 4 6.68 23.62 -47.95
C VAL A 4 5.73 22.60 -48.60
N PRO A 5 6.16 21.35 -48.86
CA PRO A 5 5.26 20.32 -49.39
C PRO A 5 4.26 19.85 -48.31
N SER A 6 3.01 19.68 -48.76
CA SER A 6 1.87 19.16 -47.99
C SER A 6 2.16 17.74 -47.48
N VAL A 7 2.03 17.52 -46.17
CA VAL A 7 2.18 16.21 -45.54
C VAL A 7 0.89 15.40 -45.76
N ASP A 8 1.05 14.16 -46.23
CA ASP A 8 0.00 13.24 -46.66
C ASP A 8 -1.14 13.03 -45.65
N SER A 9 -2.36 13.02 -46.18
CA SER A 9 -3.66 12.86 -45.51
C SER A 9 -3.94 11.45 -44.96
N TRP A 10 -2.91 10.64 -44.69
CA TRP A 10 -3.05 9.25 -44.24
C TRP A 10 -2.46 8.97 -42.85
N GLN A 11 -1.85 9.96 -42.20
CA GLN A 11 -1.42 9.81 -40.80
C GLN A 11 -2.55 10.20 -39.86
N ARG A 12 -2.92 9.27 -38.96
CA ARG A 12 -3.77 9.62 -37.81
C ARG A 12 -3.06 10.71 -37.00
N PRO A 13 -3.80 11.70 -36.48
CA PRO A 13 -3.20 12.75 -35.65
C PRO A 13 -2.41 12.12 -34.50
N PRO A 14 -1.28 12.74 -34.08
CA PRO A 14 -0.51 12.26 -32.94
C PRO A 14 -1.44 12.06 -31.73
N PHE A 15 -1.24 10.97 -31.00
CA PHE A 15 -2.01 10.71 -29.78
C PHE A 15 -1.86 11.90 -28.83
N GLU A 16 -2.99 12.47 -28.39
CA GLU A 16 -2.96 13.56 -27.40
C GLU A 16 -2.24 13.12 -26.13
N LYS A 17 -1.58 14.07 -25.45
CA LYS A 17 -0.68 13.84 -24.31
C LYS A 17 -1.35 13.19 -23.08
N GLU A 18 -2.66 12.96 -23.12
CA GLU A 18 -3.43 12.25 -22.10
C GLU A 18 -4.38 11.18 -22.69
N ASN A 19 -4.08 10.65 -23.89
CA ASN A 19 -4.94 9.65 -24.51
C ASN A 19 -4.89 8.31 -23.74
N THR A 20 -5.97 8.01 -23.00
CA THR A 20 -6.13 6.78 -22.20
C THR A 20 -6.78 5.62 -22.96
N LEU A 21 -7.16 5.81 -24.24
CA LEU A 21 -7.84 4.77 -25.05
C LEU A 21 -6.96 3.54 -25.34
N SER A 22 -5.66 3.58 -25.03
CA SER A 22 -4.74 2.44 -25.15
C SER A 22 -4.28 1.86 -23.79
N LEU A 23 -4.82 2.30 -22.65
CA LEU A 23 -4.45 1.77 -21.34
C LEU A 23 -5.18 0.44 -21.08
N GLN A 24 -4.64 -0.64 -21.63
CA GLN A 24 -5.09 -2.01 -21.31
C GLN A 24 -4.71 -2.46 -19.88
N HIS A 25 -3.89 -1.67 -19.15
CA HIS A 25 -3.38 -2.02 -17.82
C HIS A 25 -3.39 -0.82 -16.85
N GLY A 26 -4.55 -0.49 -16.27
CA GLY A 26 -4.69 0.58 -15.26
C GLY A 26 -4.03 0.30 -13.91
N ALA A 27 -3.86 -0.98 -13.55
CA ALA A 27 -3.33 -1.42 -12.25
C ALA A 27 -1.86 -1.03 -11.98
N HIS A 28 -1.11 -0.61 -13.00
CA HIS A 28 0.28 -0.16 -12.87
C HIS A 28 0.48 1.34 -13.12
N SER A 29 -0.57 2.06 -13.53
CA SER A 29 -0.48 3.49 -13.78
C SER A 29 -0.34 4.23 -12.45
N PRO A 30 0.75 5.00 -12.23
CA PRO A 30 0.89 5.82 -11.03
C PRO A 30 -0.31 6.75 -10.80
N ARG A 31 -0.98 7.20 -11.87
CA ARG A 31 -2.16 8.07 -11.80
C ARG A 31 -3.39 7.40 -11.21
N THR A 32 -3.51 6.08 -11.33
CA THR A 32 -4.66 5.32 -10.82
C THR A 32 -4.38 4.75 -9.43
N VAL A 33 -3.15 4.29 -9.19
CA VAL A 33 -2.76 3.66 -7.92
C VAL A 33 -2.57 4.69 -6.81
N GLU A 34 -1.94 5.83 -7.08
CA GLU A 34 -1.54 6.78 -6.02
C GLU A 34 -2.76 7.39 -5.27
N PRO A 35 -3.86 7.80 -5.93
CA PRO A 35 -5.04 8.30 -5.21
C PRO A 35 -5.66 7.26 -4.26
N ILE A 36 -5.69 5.99 -4.65
CA ILE A 36 -6.22 4.90 -3.81
C ILE A 36 -5.22 4.58 -2.68
N ALA A 37 -3.92 4.58 -2.98
CA ALA A 37 -2.89 4.38 -1.97
C ALA A 37 -2.94 5.48 -0.90
N GLN A 38 -3.17 6.74 -1.29
CA GLN A 38 -3.30 7.83 -0.32
C GLN A 38 -4.50 7.62 0.61
N GLN A 39 -5.65 7.13 0.10
CA GLN A 39 -6.79 6.78 0.96
C GLN A 39 -6.42 5.71 1.98
N TRP A 40 -5.67 4.68 1.59
CA TRP A 40 -5.18 3.66 2.53
C TRP A 40 -4.25 4.21 3.60
N VAL A 41 -3.36 5.14 3.24
CA VAL A 41 -2.49 5.85 4.19
C VAL A 41 -3.32 6.62 5.22
N ASP A 42 -4.34 7.34 4.75
CA ASP A 42 -5.18 8.15 5.62
C ASP A 42 -5.99 7.29 6.60
N ILE A 43 -6.59 6.20 6.12
CA ILE A 43 -7.30 5.20 6.95
C ILE A 43 -6.33 4.60 7.99
N ALA A 44 -5.12 4.22 7.58
CA ALA A 44 -4.14 3.64 8.50
C ALA A 44 -3.71 4.62 9.60
N ARG A 45 -3.48 5.89 9.26
CA ARG A 45 -3.12 6.95 10.23
C ARG A 45 -4.26 7.34 11.17
N GLU A 46 -5.50 7.11 10.77
CA GLU A 46 -6.68 7.27 11.63
C GLU A 46 -6.78 6.11 12.63
N GLN A 47 -6.63 4.86 12.16
CA GLN A 47 -6.76 3.65 12.99
C GLN A 47 -5.55 3.40 13.92
N ALA A 48 -4.36 3.81 13.49
CA ALA A 48 -3.10 3.59 14.18
C ALA A 48 -2.28 4.90 14.22
N PRO A 49 -2.53 5.78 15.23
CA PRO A 49 -1.88 7.10 15.31
C PRO A 49 -0.35 7.09 15.34
N TYR A 50 0.28 5.97 15.76
CA TYR A 50 1.75 5.83 15.75
C TYR A 50 2.34 5.84 14.34
N LEU A 51 1.56 5.50 13.31
CA LEU A 51 1.97 5.57 11.90
C LEU A 51 2.10 6.99 11.36
N ARG A 52 1.78 8.01 12.18
CA ARG A 52 2.05 9.42 11.85
C ARG A 52 3.52 9.80 12.06
N ASP A 53 4.31 8.96 12.73
CA ASP A 53 5.75 9.15 12.83
C ASP A 53 6.37 8.99 11.42
N PRO A 54 7.12 10.00 10.92
CA PRO A 54 7.71 9.98 9.57
C PRO A 54 8.65 8.79 9.30
N SER A 55 9.18 8.13 10.33
CA SER A 55 10.02 6.94 10.18
C SER A 55 9.28 5.76 9.53
N TYR A 56 7.96 5.69 9.66
CA TYR A 56 7.13 4.67 9.02
C TYR A 56 6.75 5.00 7.58
N GLU A 57 6.96 6.24 7.11
CA GLU A 57 6.46 6.71 5.82
C GLU A 57 6.83 5.82 4.63
N PRO A 58 8.09 5.36 4.47
CA PRO A 58 8.46 4.51 3.33
C PRO A 58 7.72 3.16 3.34
N ALA A 59 7.57 2.57 4.53
CA ALA A 59 6.90 1.28 4.69
C ALA A 59 5.38 1.41 4.53
N LEU A 60 4.80 2.51 5.04
CA LEU A 60 3.38 2.82 4.93
C LEU A 60 2.96 3.06 3.48
N LEU A 61 3.73 3.86 2.73
CA LEU A 61 3.49 4.09 1.29
C LEU A 61 3.66 2.81 0.47
N ALA A 62 4.68 2.00 0.79
CA ALA A 62 4.88 0.72 0.11
C ALA A 62 3.69 -0.22 0.32
N TRP A 63 3.21 -0.36 1.55
CA TRP A 63 2.02 -1.14 1.90
C TRP A 63 0.78 -0.63 1.14
N ALA A 64 0.49 0.67 1.25
CA ALA A 64 -0.69 1.27 0.67
C ALA A 64 -0.76 1.13 -0.86
N ARG A 65 0.40 1.17 -1.54
CA ARG A 65 0.47 0.90 -2.99
C ARG A 65 0.14 -0.55 -3.35
N PHE A 66 0.38 -1.51 -2.47
CA PHE A 66 -0.04 -2.90 -2.70
C PHE A 66 -1.53 -3.08 -2.42
N GLU A 67 -2.08 -2.49 -1.36
CA GLU A 67 -3.53 -2.49 -1.11
C GLU A 67 -4.29 -1.86 -2.28
N ALA A 68 -3.85 -0.70 -2.77
CA ALA A 68 -4.45 -0.04 -3.93
C ALA A 68 -4.44 -0.91 -5.20
N LYS A 69 -3.39 -1.72 -5.40
CA LYS A 69 -3.35 -2.67 -6.53
C LYS A 69 -4.31 -3.83 -6.32
N CYS A 70 -4.45 -4.34 -5.09
CA CYS A 70 -5.45 -5.36 -4.77
C CYS A 70 -6.85 -4.84 -5.06
N ASP A 71 -7.20 -3.62 -4.62
CA ASP A 71 -8.51 -3.01 -4.88
C ASP A 71 -8.81 -2.92 -6.37
N LEU A 72 -7.83 -2.47 -7.18
CA LEU A 72 -7.99 -2.38 -8.64
C LEU A 72 -8.14 -3.75 -9.30
N LEU A 73 -7.43 -4.76 -8.80
CA LEU A 73 -7.54 -6.13 -9.33
C LEU A 73 -8.88 -6.78 -8.94
N HIS A 74 -9.33 -6.58 -7.70
CA HIS A 74 -10.66 -7.00 -7.25
C HIS A 74 -11.75 -6.36 -8.09
N ALA A 75 -11.72 -5.04 -8.26
CA ALA A 75 -12.68 -4.32 -9.09
C ALA A 75 -12.70 -4.83 -10.55
N TRP A 76 -11.53 -5.11 -11.12
CA TRP A 76 -11.45 -5.67 -12.47
C TRP A 76 -12.03 -7.09 -12.55
N ILE A 77 -11.73 -7.95 -11.56
CA ILE A 77 -12.25 -9.33 -11.50
C ILE A 77 -13.77 -9.34 -11.27
N ASP A 78 -14.29 -8.43 -10.46
CA ASP A 78 -15.73 -8.29 -10.22
C ASP A 78 -16.47 -7.90 -11.52
N GLU A 79 -15.84 -7.07 -12.36
CA GLU A 79 -16.41 -6.64 -13.65
C GLU A 79 -16.27 -7.70 -14.75
N HIS A 80 -15.13 -8.38 -14.84
CA HIS A 80 -14.77 -9.25 -15.98
C HIS A 80 -14.88 -10.75 -15.69
N GLY A 81 -15.06 -11.13 -14.43
CA GLY A 81 -15.02 -12.50 -13.98
C GLY A 81 -13.61 -13.04 -13.70
N MET A 82 -13.55 -14.07 -12.87
CA MET A 82 -12.29 -14.68 -12.40
C MET A 82 -11.70 -15.71 -13.38
N PHE A 83 -12.53 -16.25 -14.29
CA PHE A 83 -12.16 -17.35 -15.18
C PHE A 83 -12.40 -16.97 -16.64
N THR A 84 -11.54 -17.48 -17.53
CA THR A 84 -11.76 -17.45 -18.97
C THR A 84 -12.82 -18.47 -19.37
N ASP A 85 -13.32 -18.40 -20.61
CA ASP A 85 -14.29 -19.36 -21.16
C ASP A 85 -13.82 -20.82 -21.08
N ASP A 86 -12.50 -21.05 -21.19
CA ASP A 86 -11.86 -22.36 -21.03
C ASP A 86 -11.74 -22.84 -19.56
N GLY A 87 -12.25 -22.09 -18.59
CA GLY A 87 -12.21 -22.40 -17.15
C GLY A 87 -10.88 -22.10 -16.45
N ASN A 88 -9.94 -21.43 -17.12
CA ASN A 88 -8.64 -21.06 -16.53
C ASN A 88 -8.72 -19.73 -15.77
N PRO A 89 -7.98 -19.54 -14.66
CA PRO A 89 -7.92 -18.24 -14.00
C PRO A 89 -7.32 -17.16 -14.91
N VAL A 90 -7.96 -16.00 -14.95
CA VAL A 90 -7.46 -14.82 -15.65
C VAL A 90 -6.14 -14.31 -15.05
N PRO A 91 -5.28 -13.62 -15.81
CA PRO A 91 -4.02 -13.09 -15.30
C PRO A 91 -4.15 -12.20 -14.07
N ALA A 92 -5.24 -11.41 -13.98
CA ALA A 92 -5.54 -10.57 -12.82
C ALA A 92 -5.70 -11.40 -11.54
N ALA A 93 -6.44 -12.51 -11.59
CA ALA A 93 -6.61 -13.41 -10.46
C ALA A 93 -5.28 -14.08 -10.06
N LYS A 94 -4.43 -14.41 -11.03
CA LYS A 94 -3.11 -15.02 -10.76
C LYS A 94 -2.15 -14.09 -10.02
N ILE A 95 -2.18 -12.79 -10.33
CA ILE A 95 -1.29 -11.82 -9.69
C ILE A 95 -1.85 -11.29 -8.37
N LEU A 96 -3.17 -11.32 -8.20
CA LEU A 96 -3.87 -10.86 -7.00
C LEU A 96 -3.35 -11.57 -5.73
N ASP A 97 -3.30 -12.91 -5.71
CA ASP A 97 -2.82 -13.69 -4.57
C ASP A 97 -1.42 -13.25 -4.09
N ARG A 98 -0.51 -12.99 -5.04
CA ARG A 98 0.84 -12.49 -4.73
C ARG A 98 0.80 -11.10 -4.10
N TYR A 99 -0.07 -10.22 -4.59
CA TYR A 99 -0.18 -8.85 -4.09
C TYR A 99 -0.83 -8.82 -2.72
N GLU A 100 -1.86 -9.61 -2.49
CA GLU A 100 -2.49 -9.79 -1.18
C GLU A 100 -1.49 -10.33 -0.16
N GLY A 101 -0.71 -11.36 -0.52
CA GLY A 101 0.35 -11.87 0.35
C GLY A 101 1.42 -10.81 0.70
N ARG A 102 1.79 -9.96 -0.27
CA ARG A 102 2.74 -8.87 -0.03
C ARG A 102 2.14 -7.78 0.87
N ALA A 103 0.89 -7.41 0.64
CA ALA A 103 0.16 -6.42 1.42
C ALA A 103 -0.05 -6.91 2.87
N ALA A 104 -0.43 -8.18 3.06
CA ALA A 104 -0.52 -8.84 4.37
C ALA A 104 0.82 -8.82 5.13
N SER A 105 1.92 -9.14 4.45
CA SER A 105 3.26 -9.14 5.06
C SER A 105 3.68 -7.74 5.53
N LEU A 106 3.42 -6.71 4.71
CA LEU A 106 3.72 -5.32 5.07
C LEU A 106 2.80 -4.80 6.19
N ARG A 107 1.51 -5.19 6.17
CA ARG A 107 0.56 -4.90 7.26
C ARG A 107 1.06 -5.45 8.59
N ALA A 108 1.57 -6.68 8.60
CA ALA A 108 2.16 -7.29 9.79
C ALA A 108 3.43 -6.56 10.25
N THR A 109 4.31 -6.19 9.32
CA THR A 109 5.53 -5.42 9.61
C THR A 109 5.23 -4.06 10.26
N LEU A 110 4.13 -3.42 9.85
CA LEU A 110 3.66 -2.14 10.40
C LEU A 110 2.87 -2.29 11.71
N GLY A 111 2.72 -3.50 12.24
CA GLY A 111 1.98 -3.76 13.48
C GLY A 111 0.46 -3.61 13.35
N MET A 112 -0.07 -3.61 12.12
CA MET A 112 -1.49 -3.35 11.84
C MET A 112 -2.39 -4.59 11.92
N ASP A 113 -1.83 -5.78 12.17
CA ASP A 113 -2.63 -6.97 12.46
C ASP A 113 -2.82 -7.16 13.99
N PRO A 114 -3.95 -7.74 14.44
CA PRO A 114 -4.25 -7.89 15.87
C PRO A 114 -3.18 -8.64 16.67
N VAL A 115 -2.49 -9.61 16.05
CA VAL A 115 -1.46 -10.40 16.72
C VAL A 115 -0.20 -9.56 16.90
N SER A 116 0.24 -8.85 15.86
CA SER A 116 1.37 -7.94 15.94
C SER A 116 1.09 -6.77 16.89
N ARG A 117 -0.13 -6.24 16.90
CA ARG A 117 -0.55 -5.23 17.88
C ARG A 117 -0.51 -5.75 19.32
N ALA A 118 -0.99 -6.97 19.55
CA ALA A 118 -0.92 -7.61 20.88
C ALA A 118 0.52 -7.87 21.31
N LYS A 119 1.41 -8.27 20.38
CA LYS A 119 2.86 -8.41 20.65
C LYS A 119 3.49 -7.06 21.03
N LEU A 120 3.26 -6.02 20.24
CA LEU A 120 3.77 -4.67 20.53
C LEU A 120 3.28 -4.15 21.89
N GLN A 121 2.02 -4.40 22.24
CA GLN A 121 1.46 -4.03 23.54
C GLN A 121 2.10 -4.81 24.69
N LYS A 122 2.32 -6.11 24.51
CA LYS A 122 2.99 -6.96 25.50
C LYS A 122 4.42 -6.49 25.74
N ASP A 123 5.17 -6.23 24.69
CA ASP A 123 6.57 -5.79 24.79
C ASP A 123 6.65 -4.41 25.47
N ALA A 124 5.79 -3.48 25.09
CA ALA A 124 5.71 -2.17 25.74
C ALA A 124 5.29 -2.25 27.22
N ALA A 125 4.42 -3.20 27.60
CA ALA A 125 4.03 -3.42 28.99
C ALA A 125 5.16 -4.03 29.82
N ALA A 126 5.92 -4.98 29.25
CA ALA A 126 7.08 -5.58 29.92
C ALA A 126 8.14 -4.53 30.22
N THR A 127 8.50 -3.69 29.24
CA THR A 127 9.47 -2.60 29.44
C THR A 127 9.06 -1.62 30.54
N LYS A 128 7.76 -1.32 30.68
CA LYS A 128 7.26 -0.43 31.74
C LYS A 128 7.40 -1.04 33.14
N LEU A 129 7.16 -2.35 33.27
CA LEU A 129 7.32 -3.05 34.55
C LEU A 129 8.79 -3.09 34.98
N ASP A 130 9.70 -3.36 34.04
CA ASP A 130 11.14 -3.38 34.31
C ASP A 130 11.64 -2.00 34.75
N LEU A 131 11.23 -0.93 34.05
CA LEU A 131 11.60 0.45 34.42
C LEU A 131 11.06 0.82 35.81
N ALA A 132 9.82 0.43 36.13
CA ALA A 132 9.23 0.68 37.45
C ALA A 132 9.98 -0.07 38.56
N ALA A 133 10.42 -1.30 38.30
CA ALA A 133 11.21 -2.09 39.25
C ALA A 133 12.58 -1.44 39.52
N LEU A 134 13.26 -0.95 38.47
CA LEU A 134 14.54 -0.24 38.60
C LEU A 134 14.39 1.06 39.41
N MET A 135 13.39 1.89 39.08
CA MET A 135 13.12 3.13 39.82
C MET A 135 12.77 2.86 41.30
N ALA A 136 12.05 1.78 41.58
CA ALA A 136 11.72 1.38 42.95
C ALA A 136 12.97 0.92 43.74
N GLN A 137 13.93 0.26 43.08
CA GLN A 137 15.21 -0.12 43.69
C GLN A 137 16.06 1.12 44.00
N GLU A 138 16.22 2.04 43.06
CA GLU A 138 16.97 3.29 43.27
C GLU A 138 16.40 4.12 44.43
N THR A 139 15.07 4.23 44.51
CA THR A 139 14.41 4.98 45.61
C THR A 139 14.59 4.31 46.97
N HIS A 140 14.80 2.99 47.00
CA HIS A 140 15.06 2.24 48.23
C HIS A 140 16.51 2.38 48.71
N ASP A 141 17.46 2.41 47.78
CA ASP A 141 18.88 2.63 48.10
C ASP A 141 19.15 4.07 48.57
N ASP A 142 18.58 5.08 47.90
CA ASP A 142 18.70 6.51 48.29
C ASP A 142 18.14 6.85 49.68
N ARG A 143 17.29 5.98 50.25
CA ARG A 143 16.70 6.15 51.59
C ARG A 143 17.52 5.54 52.71
N ASN A 144 18.54 4.74 52.37
CA ASN A 144 19.31 3.95 53.31
C ASN A 144 20.76 4.46 53.49
N ASP A 145 21.12 5.52 52.77
CA ASP A 145 22.33 6.35 52.94
C ASP A 145 22.03 7.62 53.76
#